data_AF-A0A2X3KYU5-F1
#
_entry.id   AF-A0A2X3KYU5-F1
#
_cell.length_a   1.000
_cell.length_b   1.000
_cell.length_c   1.000
_cell.angle_alpha   90.00
_cell.angle_beta   90.00
_cell.angle_gamma   90.00
#
_symmetry.space_group_name_H-M   'P 1'
#
loop_
_entity.id
_entity.type
_entity.pdbx_description
1 polymer ?
#
loop_
_entity_poly.entity_id
_entity_poly.type
_entity_poly.pdbx_seq_one_letter_code
_entity_poly.pdbx_strand_id
1 'polypeptide(L)'
;MGGLPKEMKMGLVEPLRELFKDEVRKIGLELGLPYDMLYRHPFPGPGLGVRVLGEVKKEYCDLLRRADAIFIEELHKADLYNKVSQAFTVFLPVRSVGVMGDGRKYDWVVSPPCGRKPSTL
;
A
#
# COMPACT_ATOMS: atom_id res chain seq x y z
N MET A 1 -19.80 -8.29 5.41
CA MET A 1 -20.56 -7.97 4.18
C MET A 1 -20.44 -6.48 3.92
N GLY A 2 -20.17 -6.09 2.66
CA GLY A 2 -19.71 -4.77 2.26
C GLY A 2 -20.62 -3.63 2.73
N GLY A 3 -20.00 -2.57 3.25
CA GLY A 3 -20.65 -1.37 3.81
C GLY A 3 -21.38 -0.52 2.79
N LEU A 4 -22.32 -1.13 2.07
CA LEU A 4 -23.16 -0.50 1.08
C LEU A 4 -24.34 0.20 1.77
N PRO A 5 -24.76 1.38 1.30
CA PRO A 5 -25.94 2.06 1.83
C PRO A 5 -27.20 1.20 1.70
N LYS A 6 -28.11 1.26 2.69
CA LYS A 6 -29.39 0.53 2.66
C LYS A 6 -30.28 0.95 1.49
N GLU A 7 -30.16 2.19 1.05
CA GLU A 7 -30.90 2.75 -0.08
C GLU A 7 -29.93 3.13 -1.19
N MET A 8 -29.94 2.36 -2.27
CA MET A 8 -29.24 2.72 -3.50
C MET A 8 -30.23 3.20 -4.54
N LYS A 9 -29.85 4.29 -5.23
CA LYS A 9 -30.62 4.82 -6.36
C LYS A 9 -30.36 4.05 -7.68
N MET A 10 -29.42 3.11 -7.67
CA MET A 10 -28.99 2.32 -8.84
C MET A 10 -28.85 0.85 -8.44
N GLY A 11 -29.08 -0.06 -9.41
CA GLY A 11 -28.83 -1.48 -9.23
C GLY A 11 -27.34 -1.79 -9.14
N LEU A 12 -26.97 -2.76 -8.31
CA LEU A 12 -25.60 -3.24 -8.15
C LEU A 12 -25.39 -4.53 -8.94
N VAL A 13 -24.40 -4.56 -9.83
CA VAL A 13 -23.96 -5.76 -10.54
C VAL A 13 -22.53 -6.09 -10.10
N GLU A 14 -22.34 -7.27 -9.50
CA GLU A 14 -21.04 -7.75 -9.00
C GLU A 14 -20.57 -8.95 -9.84
N PRO A 15 -20.01 -8.75 -11.05
CA PRO A 15 -19.71 -9.84 -12.00
C PRO A 15 -18.64 -10.82 -11.50
N LEU A 16 -17.87 -10.43 -10.48
CA LEU A 16 -16.79 -11.23 -9.91
C LEU A 16 -17.16 -11.86 -8.56
N ARG A 17 -18.44 -11.80 -8.15
CA ARG A 17 -18.91 -12.21 -6.82
C ARG A 17 -18.65 -13.69 -6.51
N GLU A 18 -18.72 -14.54 -7.52
CA GLU A 18 -18.55 -16.00 -7.38
C GLU A 18 -17.09 -16.45 -7.56
N LEU A 19 -16.18 -15.53 -7.87
CA LEU A 19 -14.78 -15.85 -8.18
C LEU A 19 -13.86 -15.56 -7.00
N PHE A 20 -12.90 -16.44 -6.79
CA PHE A 20 -11.80 -16.23 -5.85
C PHE A 20 -10.70 -15.34 -6.47
N LYS A 21 -9.83 -14.80 -5.60
CA LYS A 21 -8.82 -13.81 -6.01
C LYS A 21 -7.78 -14.36 -6.99
N ASP A 22 -7.47 -15.65 -6.92
CA ASP A 22 -6.60 -16.32 -7.87
C ASP A 22 -7.28 -16.54 -9.23
N GLU A 23 -8.58 -16.83 -9.25
CA GLU A 23 -9.38 -16.94 -10.47
C GLU A 23 -9.51 -15.60 -11.18
N VAL A 24 -9.81 -14.54 -10.42
CA VAL A 24 -9.85 -13.15 -10.94
C VAL A 24 -8.51 -12.75 -11.57
N ARG A 25 -7.39 -13.18 -10.98
CA ARG A 25 -6.05 -12.91 -11.54
C ARG A 25 -5.81 -13.67 -12.85
N LYS A 26 -6.18 -14.96 -12.92
CA LYS A 26 -6.04 -15.76 -14.14
C LYS A 26 -6.83 -15.15 -15.29
N ILE A 27 -8.10 -14.80 -15.04
CA ILE A 27 -8.95 -14.13 -16.03
C ILE A 27 -8.34 -12.78 -16.45
N GLY A 28 -7.81 -12.01 -15.50
CA GLY A 28 -7.13 -10.75 -15.80
C GLY A 28 -5.93 -10.92 -16.75
N LEU A 29 -5.15 -11.98 -16.60
CA LEU A 29 -4.02 -12.28 -17.49
C LEU A 29 -4.49 -12.64 -18.90
N GLU A 30 -5.53 -13.46 -19.02
CA GLU A 30 -6.13 -13.82 -20.31
C GLU A 30 -6.75 -12.60 -21.03
N LEU A 31 -7.26 -11.63 -20.27
CA LEU A 31 -7.73 -10.35 -20.79
C LEU A 31 -6.59 -9.37 -21.16
N GLY A 32 -5.33 -9.76 -20.97
CA GLY A 32 -4.16 -8.94 -21.32
C GLY A 32 -3.79 -7.87 -20.29
N LEU A 33 -4.26 -7.96 -19.04
CA LEU A 33 -3.85 -7.03 -17.99
C LEU A 33 -2.41 -7.30 -17.55
N PRO A 34 -1.61 -6.25 -17.24
CA PRO A 34 -0.23 -6.42 -16.79
C PRO A 34 -0.13 -7.24 -15.50
N TYR A 35 0.82 -8.18 -15.47
CA TYR A 35 1.07 -9.04 -14.31
C TYR A 35 1.28 -8.23 -13.01
N ASP A 36 2.13 -7.20 -13.05
CA ASP A 36 2.45 -6.38 -11.88
C ASP A 36 1.23 -5.66 -11.31
N MET A 37 0.23 -5.36 -12.14
CA MET A 37 -1.02 -4.76 -11.70
C MET A 37 -1.89 -5.78 -10.93
N LEU A 38 -2.01 -7.00 -11.45
CA LEU A 38 -2.83 -8.08 -10.87
C LEU A 38 -2.23 -8.67 -9.58
N TYR A 39 -0.90 -8.68 -9.51
CA TYR A 39 -0.15 -9.22 -8.38
C TYR A 39 0.33 -8.16 -7.38
N ARG A 40 -0.04 -6.90 -7.60
CA ARG A 40 0.24 -5.80 -6.67
C ARG A 40 -0.29 -6.10 -5.26
N HIS A 41 0.47 -5.68 -4.25
CA HIS A 41 0.01 -5.71 -2.85
C HIS A 41 -1.32 -4.98 -2.66
N PRO A 42 -2.17 -5.43 -1.72
CA PRO A 42 -3.43 -4.75 -1.43
C PRO A 42 -3.18 -3.32 -0.93
N PHE A 43 -3.95 -2.39 -1.47
CA PHE A 43 -3.93 -0.99 -1.09
C PHE A 43 -5.26 -0.63 -0.40
N PRO A 44 -5.24 0.06 0.75
CA PRO A 44 -6.45 0.36 1.52
C PRO A 44 -7.35 1.37 0.79
N GLY A 45 -8.66 1.28 1.00
CA GLY A 45 -9.65 2.20 0.39
C GLY A 45 -9.41 3.69 0.69
N PRO A 46 -9.17 4.09 1.96
CA PRO A 46 -8.77 5.46 2.29
C PRO A 46 -7.35 5.87 1.81
N GLY A 47 -6.63 4.96 1.16
CA GLY A 47 -5.30 5.18 0.62
C GLY A 47 -4.26 5.63 1.62
N LEU A 48 -3.55 6.72 1.31
CA LEU A 48 -2.51 7.27 2.18
C LEU A 48 -3.06 7.90 3.47
N GLY A 49 -4.37 8.18 3.54
CA GLY A 49 -4.99 8.81 4.71
C GLY A 49 -4.84 7.98 5.99
N VAL A 50 -4.81 6.65 5.87
CA VAL A 50 -4.56 5.73 7.00
C VAL A 50 -3.07 5.43 7.22
N ARG A 51 -2.19 5.93 6.34
CA ARG A 51 -0.73 5.78 6.46
C ARG A 51 -0.03 7.03 6.97
N VAL A 52 -0.76 8.12 7.17
CA VAL A 52 -0.28 9.35 7.84
C VAL A 52 -0.90 9.38 9.23
N LEU A 53 -0.10 9.22 10.27
CA LEU A 53 -0.63 9.28 11.63
C LEU A 53 -0.91 10.74 12.03
N GLY A 54 -2.13 10.99 12.49
CA GLY A 54 -2.58 12.31 12.90
C GLY A 54 -3.18 13.12 11.74
N GLU A 55 -2.84 14.40 11.67
CA GLU A 55 -3.39 15.32 10.67
C GLU A 55 -2.83 15.03 9.28
N VAL A 56 -3.71 14.79 8.30
CA VAL A 56 -3.32 14.53 6.92
C VAL A 56 -3.06 15.85 6.19
N LYS A 57 -1.78 16.16 5.94
CA LYS A 57 -1.34 17.32 5.16
C LYS A 57 -0.76 16.91 3.82
N LYS A 58 -0.90 17.79 2.82
CA LYS A 58 -0.32 17.58 1.48
C LYS A 58 1.18 17.28 1.55
N GLU A 59 1.92 18.05 2.34
CA GLU A 59 3.37 17.89 2.53
C GLU A 59 3.73 16.47 3.03
N TYR A 60 2.98 15.95 4.00
CA TYR A 60 3.22 14.62 4.57
C TYR A 60 2.92 13.53 3.54
N CYS A 61 1.84 13.69 2.77
CA CYS A 61 1.52 12.79 1.68
C CYS A 61 2.57 12.83 0.55
N ASP A 62 3.13 14.01 0.25
CA ASP A 62 4.20 14.17 -0.75
C ASP A 62 5.49 13.46 -0.32
N LEU A 63 5.88 13.60 0.95
CA LEU A 63 7.02 12.87 1.51
C LEU A 63 6.76 11.37 1.52
N LEU A 64 5.58 10.95 1.99
CA LEU A 64 5.23 9.54 2.10
C LEU A 64 5.18 8.84 0.73
N ARG A 65 4.66 9.50 -0.32
CA ARG A 65 4.67 8.96 -1.68
C ARG A 65 6.07 8.66 -2.19
N ARG A 66 7.03 9.57 -1.94
CA ARG A 66 8.42 9.38 -2.33
C ARG A 66 9.07 8.24 -1.55
N ALA A 67 8.86 8.20 -0.23
CA ALA A 67 9.39 7.14 0.61
C ALA A 67 8.83 5.76 0.24
N ASP A 68 7.52 5.66 -0.01
CA ASP A 68 6.85 4.42 -0.42
C ASP A 68 7.36 3.95 -1.79
N ALA A 69 7.53 4.86 -2.76
CA ALA A 69 8.07 4.52 -4.07
C ALA A 69 9.48 3.91 -3.98
N ILE A 70 10.38 4.55 -3.22
CA ILE A 70 11.75 4.05 -3.02
C ILE A 70 11.72 2.69 -2.31
N PHE A 71 10.91 2.55 -1.25
CA PHE A 71 10.83 1.29 -0.51
C PHE A 71 10.35 0.12 -1.38
N ILE A 72 9.31 0.35 -2.19
CA ILE A 72 8.80 -0.67 -3.11
C ILE A 72 9.82 -0.98 -4.21
N GLU A 73 10.49 0.03 -4.77
CA GLU A 73 11.53 -0.16 -5.78
C GLU A 73 12.67 -1.04 -5.25
N GLU A 74 13.17 -0.76 -4.05
CA GLU A 74 14.25 -1.55 -3.44
C GLU A 74 13.79 -2.98 -3.09
N LEU A 75 12.52 -3.18 -2.70
CA LEU A 75 11.96 -4.52 -2.50
C LEU A 75 11.89 -5.34 -3.79
N HIS A 76 11.63 -4.70 -4.93
CA HIS A 76 11.68 -5.33 -6.24
C HIS A 76 13.13 -5.68 -6.62
N LYS A 77 14.07 -4.74 -6.46
CA LYS A 77 15.50 -4.98 -6.74
C LYS A 77 16.10 -6.11 -5.90
N ALA A 78 15.60 -6.30 -4.68
CA ALA A 78 16.05 -7.35 -3.77
C ALA A 78 15.30 -8.70 -3.92
N ASP A 79 14.40 -8.84 -4.90
CA ASP A 79 13.53 -10.04 -5.07
C ASP A 79 12.75 -10.41 -3.79
N LEU A 80 12.38 -9.41 -2.99
CA LEU A 80 11.64 -9.57 -1.73
C LEU A 80 10.16 -9.24 -1.86
N TYR A 81 9.76 -8.45 -2.87
CA TYR A 81 8.38 -7.97 -3.03
C TYR A 81 7.33 -9.09 -3.00
N ASN A 82 7.61 -10.22 -3.66
CA ASN A 82 6.68 -11.35 -3.75
C ASN A 82 6.69 -12.27 -2.51
N LYS A 83 7.72 -12.15 -1.65
CA LYS A 83 7.90 -12.97 -0.43
C LYS A 83 7.13 -12.43 0.77
N VAL A 84 6.56 -11.24 0.65
CA VAL A 84 5.87 -10.53 1.73
C VAL A 84 4.39 -10.39 1.39
N SER A 85 3.52 -10.32 2.40
CA SER A 85 2.07 -10.19 2.20
C SER A 85 1.68 -8.76 1.86
N GLN A 86 2.36 -7.80 2.49
CA GLN A 86 2.15 -6.38 2.29
C GLN A 86 3.42 -5.62 2.71
N ALA A 87 3.78 -4.62 1.92
CA ALA A 87 4.85 -3.68 2.22
C ALA A 87 4.35 -2.26 1.93
N PHE A 88 4.61 -1.34 2.86
CA PHE A 88 4.30 0.08 2.70
C PHE A 88 5.07 0.91 3.70
N THR A 89 5.03 2.22 3.51
CA THR A 89 5.59 3.19 4.45
C THR A 89 4.48 3.90 5.24
N VAL A 90 4.75 4.23 6.49
CA VAL A 90 3.89 5.03 7.38
C VAL A 90 4.64 6.31 7.79
N PHE A 91 3.95 7.44 7.70
CA PHE A 91 4.46 8.72 8.19
C PHE A 91 4.15 8.88 9.68
N LEU A 92 5.18 9.13 10.49
CA LEU A 92 5.06 9.40 11.91
C LEU A 92 5.31 10.90 12.15
N PRO A 93 4.41 11.64 12.81
CA PRO A 93 4.59 13.06 13.13
C PRO A 93 5.56 13.26 14.30
N VAL A 94 6.64 12.49 14.35
CA VAL A 94 7.72 12.60 15.32
C VAL A 94 8.98 13.07 14.60
N ARG A 95 9.71 13.98 15.25
CA ARG A 95 10.95 14.53 14.73
C ARG A 95 12.12 13.74 15.31
N SER A 96 13.00 13.25 14.45
CA SER A 96 14.28 12.68 14.85
C SER A 96 15.42 13.62 14.50
N VAL A 97 16.50 13.57 15.27
CA VAL A 97 17.71 14.35 14.99
C VAL A 97 18.51 13.65 13.88
N GLY A 98 18.58 14.29 12.73
CA GLY A 98 19.50 13.94 11.65
C GLY A 98 20.82 14.71 11.77
N VAL A 99 21.91 14.07 11.39
CA VAL A 99 23.22 14.71 11.25
C VAL A 99 23.38 15.17 9.81
N MET A 100 23.58 16.47 9.61
CA MET A 100 23.91 17.03 8.30
C MET A 100 25.12 17.95 8.45
N GLY A 101 26.32 17.43 8.13
CA GLY A 101 27.58 18.13 8.42
C GLY A 101 27.77 18.36 9.92
N ASP A 102 28.15 19.58 10.32
CA ASP A 102 28.32 19.99 11.73
C ASP A 102 27.00 20.41 12.42
N GLY A 103 25.87 20.38 11.71
CA GLY A 103 24.57 20.82 12.21
C GLY A 103 23.62 19.68 12.59
N ARG A 104 22.75 19.93 13.56
CA ARG A 104 21.59 19.06 13.89
C ARG A 104 20.37 19.54 13.12
N LYS A 105 19.74 18.65 12.34
CA LYS A 105 18.44 18.89 11.72
C LYS A 105 17.38 17.98 12.34
N TYR A 106 16.14 18.44 12.31
CA TYR A 106 15.00 17.66 12.78
C TYR A 106 14.16 17.27 11.57
N ASP A 107 14.12 15.98 11.26
CA ASP A 107 13.36 15.44 10.13
C ASP A 107 12.28 14.45 10.59
N TRP A 108 11.29 14.25 9.73
CA TRP A 108 10.18 13.35 9.98
C TRP A 108 10.62 11.87 9.89
N VAL A 109 10.07 11.04 10.77
CA VAL A 109 10.35 9.60 10.78
C VAL A 109 9.34 8.88 9.88
N VAL A 110 9.87 7.97 9.05
CA VAL A 110 9.08 7.02 8.27
C VAL A 110 9.37 5.59 8.75
N SER A 111 8.33 4.77 8.85
CA SER A 111 8.45 3.35 9.23
C SER A 111 7.99 2.46 8.08
N PRO A 112 8.79 1.47 7.62
CA PRO A 112 8.39 0.51 6.60
C PRO A 112 7.91 -0.83 7.21
N PRO A 113 6.65 -0.96 7.66
CA PRO A 113 6.11 -2.24 8.08
C PRO A 113 6.09 -3.23 6.91
N CYS A 114 6.55 -4.44 7.19
CA CYS A 114 6.51 -5.55 6.24
C CYS A 114 5.88 -6.78 6.91
N GLY A 115 4.72 -7.20 6.41
CA GLY A 115 4.06 -8.42 6.86
C GLY A 115 4.64 -9.65 6.15
N ARG A 116 4.99 -10.70 6.89
CA ARG A 116 5.22 -12.01 6.26
C ARG A 116 3.86 -12.64 5.94
N LYS A 117 3.76 -13.32 4.79
CA LYS A 117 2.65 -14.26 4.59
C LYS A 117 2.78 -15.34 5.67
N PRO A 118 1.69 -15.74 6.33
CA PRO A 118 1.71 -16.95 7.16
C PRO A 118 2.28 -18.09 6.31
N SER A 119 3.28 -18.80 6.82
CA SER A 119 3.74 -20.04 6.19
C SER A 119 2.57 -21.02 6.24
N THR A 120 2.01 -21.36 5.09
CA THR A 120 1.08 -22.48 4.97
C THR A 120 1.83 -23.75 5.42
N LEU A 121 1.48 -24.27 6.58
CA LEU A 121 1.57 -25.70 6.91
C LEU A 121 0.23 -26.33 6.54
#